data_AF-A0A7S1RHU9-F1
#
_entry.id   AF-A0A7S1RHU9-F1
#
_cell.length_a   1.000
_cell.length_b   1.000
_cell.length_c   1.000
_cell.angle_alpha   90.00
_cell.angle_beta   90.00
_cell.angle_gamma   90.00
#
_symmetry.space_group_name_H-M   'P 1'
#
loop_
_entity.id
_entity.type
_entity.pdbx_description
1 polymer ?
#
loop_
_entity_poly.entity_id
_entity_poly.type
_entity_poly.pdbx_seq_one_letter_code
_entity_poly.pdbx_strand_id
1 'polypeptide(L)'
;MPGGAAMDDRPQRKGLSGIKAALDQSASWAASLARSATDSIRKEYKFTFEDLSTTLVPIRPNLLACEFPRRNVMHWLALRLNRDHSGNYLVVNLSGQTYDTYELQGPVMDVVMTGHSPAPCVPPIDVLLRLCVSIHKWLGSSDAHVLAAHGADTREFGVGALGPVVLLFA
;
A
#
# COMPACT_ATOMS: atom_id res chain seq x y z
N MET A 1 -9.03 -74.12 44.70
CA MET A 1 -8.59 -72.83 45.28
C MET A 1 -7.07 -72.81 45.29
N PRO A 2 -6.39 -71.70 44.96
CA PRO A 2 -6.46 -70.79 43.79
C PRO A 2 -5.23 -71.03 42.88
N GLY A 3 -5.11 -70.60 41.62
CA GLY A 3 -5.51 -69.34 41.00
C GLY A 3 -4.28 -68.43 40.84
N GLY A 4 -3.37 -68.75 39.90
CA GLY A 4 -2.20 -67.91 39.58
C GLY A 4 -2.47 -67.06 38.34
N ALA A 5 -2.79 -65.79 38.56
CA ALA A 5 -3.12 -64.82 37.52
C ALA A 5 -1.89 -64.44 36.69
N ALA A 6 -2.09 -64.36 35.37
CA ALA A 6 -1.15 -63.82 34.41
C ALA A 6 -0.92 -62.32 34.66
N MET A 7 0.33 -61.94 34.87
CA MET A 7 0.77 -60.55 34.96
C MET A 7 1.21 -60.10 33.54
N ASP A 8 0.29 -59.54 32.77
CA ASP A 8 0.57 -58.87 31.48
C ASP A 8 1.10 -57.46 31.80
N ASP A 9 2.40 -57.38 32.06
CA ASP A 9 3.11 -56.12 32.21
C ASP A 9 3.57 -55.64 30.83
N ARG A 10 2.66 -54.99 30.08
CA ARG A 10 3.03 -54.21 28.89
C ARG A 10 3.11 -52.73 29.26
N PRO A 11 4.34 -52.18 29.40
CA PRO A 11 4.49 -50.75 29.55
C PRO A 11 4.29 -50.04 28.20
N GLN A 12 3.68 -48.86 28.29
CA GLN A 12 3.89 -47.72 27.39
C GLN A 12 3.37 -47.80 25.94
N ARG A 13 2.05 -47.60 25.76
CA ARG A 13 1.50 -46.98 24.53
C ARG A 13 1.25 -45.47 24.65
N LYS A 14 1.30 -44.89 25.85
CA LYS A 14 1.03 -43.45 26.10
C LYS A 14 2.16 -42.50 25.70
N GLY A 15 3.41 -42.95 25.64
CA GLY A 15 4.56 -42.09 25.30
C GLY A 15 4.67 -41.76 23.80
N LEU A 16 4.42 -42.75 22.94
CA LEU A 16 4.54 -42.62 21.48
C LEU A 16 3.48 -41.71 20.87
N SER A 17 2.26 -41.70 21.42
CA SER A 17 1.19 -40.80 20.96
C SER A 17 1.48 -39.33 21.28
N GLY A 18 2.09 -39.05 22.44
CA GLY A 18 2.48 -37.70 22.83
C GLY A 18 3.63 -37.16 21.97
N ILE A 19 4.61 -38.00 21.64
CA ILE A 19 5.72 -37.64 20.74
C ILE A 19 5.21 -37.35 19.33
N LYS A 20 4.28 -38.17 18.81
CA LYS A 20 3.67 -37.95 17.50
C LYS A 20 2.87 -36.63 17.47
N ALA A 21 2.05 -36.38 18.48
CA ALA A 21 1.27 -35.14 18.58
C ALA A 21 2.17 -33.90 18.65
N ALA A 22 3.26 -33.96 19.42
CA ALA A 22 4.25 -32.89 19.47
C ALA A 22 4.95 -32.68 18.12
N LEU A 23 5.30 -33.76 17.43
CA LEU A 23 5.91 -33.70 16.09
C LEU A 23 4.97 -33.08 15.05
N ASP A 24 3.69 -33.48 15.05
CA ASP A 24 2.66 -32.93 14.15
C ASP A 24 2.42 -31.44 14.43
N GLN A 25 2.43 -31.04 15.71
CA GLN A 25 2.32 -29.64 16.12
C GLN A 25 3.53 -28.81 15.67
N SER A 26 4.75 -29.33 15.85
CA SER A 26 5.98 -28.68 15.38
C SER A 26 6.02 -28.55 13.85
N ALA A 27 5.60 -29.59 13.12
CA ALA A 27 5.51 -29.56 11.67
C ALA A 27 4.49 -28.51 11.18
N SER A 28 3.33 -28.41 11.83
CA SER A 28 2.32 -27.41 11.53
C SER A 28 2.82 -25.98 11.76
N TRP A 29 3.51 -25.75 12.88
CA TRP A 29 4.11 -24.46 13.19
C TRP A 29 5.22 -24.08 12.20
N ALA A 30 6.12 -25.01 11.88
CA ALA A 30 7.15 -24.80 10.87
C ALA A 30 6.56 -24.47 9.49
N ALA A 31 5.48 -25.16 9.09
CA ALA A 31 4.76 -24.86 7.86
C ALA A 31 4.08 -23.48 7.89
N SER A 32 3.58 -23.04 9.04
CA SER A 32 3.04 -21.68 9.22
C SER A 32 4.13 -20.62 9.06
N LEU A 33 5.29 -20.82 9.69
CA LEU A 33 6.43 -19.90 9.55
C LEU A 33 6.95 -19.84 8.12
N ALA A 34 7.08 -20.99 7.45
CA ALA A 34 7.52 -21.05 6.07
C ALA A 34 6.56 -20.28 5.14
N ARG A 35 5.24 -20.43 5.34
CA ARG A 35 4.22 -19.66 4.61
C ARG A 35 4.35 -18.18 4.89
N SER A 36 4.43 -17.77 6.15
CA SER A 36 4.60 -16.36 6.51
C SER A 36 5.86 -15.74 5.91
N ALA A 37 6.98 -16.46 5.92
CA ALA A 37 8.22 -16.00 5.31
C ALA A 37 8.09 -15.86 3.78
N THR A 38 7.46 -16.85 3.14
CA THR A 38 7.18 -16.82 1.70
C THR A 38 6.29 -15.63 1.33
N ASP A 39 5.26 -15.36 2.12
CA ASP A 39 4.36 -14.23 1.91
C ASP A 39 5.09 -12.89 2.06
N SER A 40 5.99 -12.76 3.05
CA SER A 40 6.83 -11.57 3.21
C SER A 40 7.77 -11.37 2.03
N ILE A 41 8.46 -12.42 1.57
CA ILE A 41 9.35 -12.36 0.40
C ILE A 41 8.56 -11.97 -0.85
N ARG A 42 7.39 -12.57 -1.06
CA ARG A 42 6.53 -12.25 -2.20
C ARG A 42 6.06 -10.79 -2.16
N LYS A 43 5.67 -10.28 -0.99
CA LYS A 43 5.27 -8.88 -0.82
C LYS A 43 6.41 -7.93 -1.15
N GLU A 44 7.60 -8.19 -0.63
CA GLU A 44 8.79 -7.37 -0.90
C GLU A 44 9.16 -7.41 -2.38
N TYR A 45 9.19 -8.60 -2.98
CA TYR A 45 9.45 -8.79 -4.40
C TYR A 45 8.48 -7.99 -5.26
N LYS A 46 7.18 -8.11 -4.98
CA LYS A 46 6.15 -7.34 -5.70
C LYS A 46 6.40 -5.84 -5.55
N PHE A 47 6.60 -5.36 -4.32
CA PHE A 47 6.83 -3.95 -4.06
C PHE A 47 8.05 -3.41 -4.83
N THR A 48 9.18 -4.11 -4.78
CA THR A 48 10.43 -3.67 -5.42
C THR A 48 10.36 -3.77 -6.94
N PHE A 49 9.93 -4.90 -7.49
CA PHE A 49 10.09 -5.22 -8.92
C PHE A 49 8.85 -4.93 -9.76
N GLU A 50 7.65 -5.13 -9.20
CA GLU A 50 6.41 -4.88 -9.94
C GLU A 50 5.94 -3.45 -9.71
N ASP A 51 5.81 -3.05 -8.45
CA ASP A 51 5.30 -1.74 -8.02
C ASP A 51 6.40 -0.67 -7.98
N LEU A 52 7.64 -1.03 -8.35
CA LEU A 52 8.78 -0.12 -8.52
C LEU A 52 9.09 0.73 -7.27
N SER A 53 8.90 0.16 -6.09
CA SER A 53 9.03 0.86 -4.80
C SER A 53 8.10 2.09 -4.68
N THR A 54 6.97 2.07 -5.39
CA THR A 54 5.96 3.13 -5.34
C THR A 54 4.67 2.64 -4.71
N THR A 55 4.14 3.44 -3.80
CA THR A 55 2.85 3.16 -3.17
C THR A 55 1.76 3.87 -3.96
N LEU A 56 1.00 3.12 -4.75
CA LEU A 56 -0.22 3.56 -5.42
C LEU A 56 -1.42 2.81 -4.83
N VAL A 57 -2.26 3.51 -4.08
CA VAL A 57 -3.44 2.96 -3.41
C VAL A 57 -4.68 3.33 -4.21
N PRO A 58 -5.38 2.38 -4.84
CA PRO A 58 -6.65 2.67 -5.50
C PRO A 58 -7.72 3.00 -4.47
N ILE A 59 -8.27 4.22 -4.53
CA ILE A 59 -9.46 4.63 -3.77
C ILE A 59 -10.73 4.22 -4.54
N ARG A 60 -10.73 4.45 -5.86
CA ARG A 60 -11.76 4.04 -6.82
C ARG A 60 -11.06 3.61 -8.13
N PRO A 61 -11.74 2.95 -9.10
CA PRO A 61 -11.09 2.46 -10.31
C PRO A 61 -10.21 3.48 -11.04
N ASN A 62 -10.64 4.75 -11.09
CA ASN A 62 -9.94 5.83 -11.79
C ASN A 62 -9.32 6.86 -10.82
N LEU A 63 -9.12 6.49 -9.55
CA LEU A 63 -8.67 7.39 -8.49
C LEU A 63 -7.66 6.71 -7.59
N LEU A 64 -6.43 7.17 -7.67
CA LEU A 64 -5.27 6.64 -6.96
C LEU A 64 -4.76 7.66 -5.95
N ALA A 65 -4.40 7.20 -4.76
CA ALA A 65 -3.58 7.94 -3.81
C ALA A 65 -2.14 7.46 -3.92
N CYS A 66 -1.18 8.39 -3.92
CA CYS A 66 0.25 8.05 -3.86
C CYS A 66 0.99 8.83 -2.78
N GLU A 67 2.16 8.30 -2.43
CA GLU A 67 3.12 9.02 -1.60
C GLU A 67 3.72 10.21 -2.36
N PHE A 68 4.21 11.20 -1.60
CA PHE A 68 4.89 12.36 -2.17
C PHE A 68 6.12 11.92 -3.01
N PRO A 69 6.22 12.36 -4.29
CA PRO A 69 7.26 11.90 -5.20
C PRO A 69 8.59 12.62 -4.93
N ARG A 70 9.35 12.12 -3.96
CA ARG A 70 10.72 12.59 -3.72
C ARG A 70 11.60 12.37 -4.95
N ARG A 71 12.67 13.17 -5.08
CA ARG A 71 13.62 13.06 -6.19
C ARG A 71 14.12 11.64 -6.47
N ASN A 72 14.36 10.83 -5.43
CA ASN A 72 14.87 9.46 -5.58
C ASN A 72 13.80 8.42 -5.97
N VAL A 73 12.50 8.77 -5.92
CA VAL A 73 11.39 7.88 -6.27
C VAL A 73 10.55 8.40 -7.45
N MET A 74 10.70 9.67 -7.82
CA MET A 74 9.96 10.31 -8.90
C MET A 74 10.06 9.54 -10.22
N HIS A 75 11.28 9.09 -10.56
CA HIS A 75 11.52 8.28 -11.74
C HIS A 75 10.66 7.01 -11.79
N TRP A 76 10.59 6.30 -10.67
CA TRP A 76 9.84 5.07 -10.57
C TRP A 76 8.33 5.31 -10.62
N LEU A 77 7.85 6.39 -10.00
CA LEU A 77 6.44 6.78 -10.08
C LEU A 77 6.06 7.14 -11.51
N ALA A 78 6.87 7.93 -12.19
CA ALA A 78 6.65 8.29 -13.58
C ALA A 78 6.66 7.06 -14.48
N LEU A 79 7.64 6.17 -14.32
CA LEU A 79 7.71 4.91 -15.08
C LEU A 79 6.45 4.06 -14.86
N ARG A 80 5.99 3.94 -13.61
CA ARG A 80 4.78 3.17 -13.26
C ARG A 80 3.53 3.77 -13.89
N LEU A 81 3.29 5.08 -13.73
CA LEU A 81 2.11 5.75 -14.27
C LEU A 81 2.12 5.78 -15.81
N ASN A 82 3.26 6.03 -16.43
CA ASN A 82 3.42 6.00 -17.89
C ASN A 82 3.15 4.60 -18.45
N ARG A 83 3.68 3.55 -17.80
CA ARG A 83 3.44 2.17 -18.23
C ARG A 83 1.99 1.76 -18.08
N ASP A 84 1.38 2.04 -16.93
CA ASP A 84 0.06 1.53 -16.59
C ASP A 84 -1.07 2.35 -17.24
N HIS A 85 -0.84 3.64 -17.53
CA HIS A 85 -1.89 4.55 -18.00
C HIS A 85 -1.54 5.29 -19.30
N SER A 86 -0.32 5.14 -19.85
CA SER A 86 0.08 5.70 -21.16
C SER A 86 -0.19 7.21 -21.30
N GLY A 87 0.06 7.98 -20.24
CA GLY A 87 -0.22 9.42 -20.19
C GLY A 87 -1.68 9.81 -19.95
N ASN A 88 -2.62 8.85 -19.88
CA ASN A 88 -4.03 9.08 -19.56
C ASN A 88 -4.27 9.29 -18.05
N TYR A 89 -3.36 10.00 -17.38
CA TYR A 89 -3.46 10.27 -15.96
C TYR A 89 -3.19 11.75 -15.67
N LEU A 90 -3.87 12.29 -14.66
CA LEU A 90 -3.61 13.62 -14.12
C LEU A 90 -3.02 13.46 -12.71
N VAL A 91 -1.84 14.04 -12.48
CA VAL A 91 -1.28 14.11 -11.13
C VAL A 91 -1.80 15.35 -10.43
N VAL A 92 -2.39 15.19 -9.25
CA VAL A 92 -2.82 16.30 -8.40
C VAL A 92 -1.89 16.39 -7.20
N ASN A 93 -1.13 17.47 -7.18
CA ASN A 93 -0.17 17.77 -6.13
C ASN A 93 -0.82 18.67 -5.07
N LEU A 94 -1.12 18.10 -3.91
CA LEU A 94 -1.71 18.79 -2.75
C LEU A 94 -0.64 19.18 -1.70
N SER A 95 0.65 19.04 -2.03
CA SER A 95 1.74 19.29 -1.08
C SER A 95 2.02 20.76 -0.80
N GLY A 96 1.58 21.66 -1.70
CA GLY A 96 1.97 23.07 -1.69
C GLY A 96 3.41 23.34 -2.15
N GLN A 97 4.15 22.32 -2.57
CA GLN A 97 5.51 22.44 -3.13
C GLN A 97 5.52 21.93 -4.57
N THR A 98 6.15 22.65 -5.48
CA THR A 98 6.36 22.16 -6.84
C THR A 98 7.60 21.28 -6.92
N TYR A 99 7.63 20.38 -7.89
CA TYR A 99 8.78 19.53 -8.18
C TYR A 99 8.92 19.36 -9.69
N ASP A 100 10.05 18.80 -10.12
CA ASP A 100 10.31 18.56 -11.54
C ASP A 100 9.42 17.44 -12.08
N THR A 101 8.65 17.73 -13.13
CA THR A 101 7.64 16.85 -13.69
C THR A 101 8.02 16.29 -15.07
N TYR A 102 9.25 16.52 -15.55
CA TYR A 102 9.65 16.19 -16.92
C TYR A 102 9.46 14.72 -17.33
N GLU A 103 9.52 13.79 -16.36
CA GLU A 103 9.36 12.35 -16.62
C GLU A 103 7.90 11.90 -16.73
N LEU A 104 6.96 12.72 -16.26
CA LEU A 104 5.53 12.42 -16.33
C LEU A 104 5.01 12.76 -17.72
N GLN A 105 4.42 11.78 -18.40
CA GLN A 105 3.74 12.03 -19.69
C GLN A 105 2.37 12.69 -19.49
N GLY A 106 1.72 12.41 -18.35
CA GLY A 106 0.45 13.01 -17.96
C GLY A 106 0.62 14.40 -17.34
N PRO A 107 -0.40 15.27 -17.44
CA PRO A 107 -0.37 16.60 -16.81
C PRO A 107 -0.23 16.53 -15.29
N VAL A 108 0.33 17.60 -14.72
CA VAL A 108 0.39 17.84 -13.28
C VAL A 108 -0.35 19.11 -12.93
N MET A 109 -1.21 19.05 -11.92
CA MET A 109 -1.93 20.17 -11.38
C MET A 109 -1.45 20.43 -9.95
N ASP A 110 -0.72 21.53 -9.79
CA ASP A 110 -0.27 22.01 -8.49
C ASP A 110 -1.37 22.81 -7.79
N VAL A 111 -1.76 22.35 -6.60
CA VAL A 111 -2.76 23.04 -5.78
C VAL A 111 -2.04 23.94 -4.78
N VAL A 112 -2.25 25.24 -4.95
CA VAL A 112 -1.72 26.23 -4.01
C VAL A 112 -2.44 26.10 -2.69
N MET A 113 -1.65 25.85 -1.64
CA MET A 113 -2.14 25.77 -0.27
C MET A 113 -1.82 27.05 0.48
N THR A 114 -2.77 27.52 1.32
CA THR A 114 -2.55 28.67 2.21
C THR A 114 -2.08 28.18 3.57
N GLY A 115 -0.84 28.53 3.96
CA GLY A 115 -0.27 28.20 5.26
C GLY A 115 1.26 28.30 5.27
N HIS A 116 1.84 28.57 6.44
CA HIS A 116 3.27 28.39 6.68
C HIS A 116 3.47 27.00 7.29
N SER A 117 4.46 26.25 6.81
CA SER A 117 4.93 25.01 7.46
C SER A 117 5.09 25.26 8.97
N PRO A 118 4.52 24.43 9.88
CA PRO A 118 4.32 22.98 9.76
C PRO A 118 2.85 22.51 9.90
N ALA A 119 1.85 23.38 9.76
CA ALA A 119 0.45 23.00 9.96
C ALA A 119 -0.17 22.33 8.72
N PRO A 120 -1.17 21.44 8.90
CA PRO A 120 -1.90 20.83 7.78
C PRO A 120 -2.57 21.92 6.94
N CYS A 121 -2.00 22.11 5.77
CA CYS A 121 -2.43 23.01 4.73
C CYS A 121 -3.74 22.53 4.10
N VAL A 122 -4.86 23.13 4.49
CA VAL A 122 -6.16 22.91 3.84
C VAL A 122 -6.29 23.93 2.69
N PRO A 123 -6.66 23.51 1.48
CA PRO A 123 -6.88 24.46 0.39
C PRO A 123 -8.05 25.39 0.75
N PRO A 124 -7.97 26.69 0.41
CA PRO A 124 -9.12 27.59 0.51
C PRO A 124 -10.36 26.99 -0.15
N ILE A 125 -11.55 27.28 0.37
CA ILE A 125 -12.79 26.66 -0.12
C ILE A 125 -13.03 26.91 -1.62
N ASP A 126 -12.68 28.09 -2.12
CA ASP A 126 -12.81 28.41 -3.54
C ASP A 126 -11.83 27.60 -4.41
N VAL A 127 -10.62 27.35 -3.91
CA VAL A 127 -9.63 26.47 -4.55
C VAL A 127 -10.13 25.03 -4.56
N LEU A 128 -10.68 24.55 -3.44
CA LEU A 128 -11.24 23.21 -3.33
C LEU A 128 -12.41 23.00 -4.31
N LEU A 129 -13.32 23.97 -4.44
CA LEU A 129 -14.44 23.88 -5.38
C LEU A 129 -13.96 23.85 -6.84
N ARG A 130 -12.97 24.68 -7.20
CA ARG A 130 -12.35 24.64 -8.54
C ARG A 130 -11.63 23.33 -8.81
N LEU A 131 -10.97 22.77 -7.79
CA LEU A 131 -10.32 21.47 -7.86
C LEU A 131 -11.34 20.36 -8.17
N CYS A 132 -12.45 20.31 -7.43
CA CYS A 132 -13.52 19.33 -7.67
C CYS A 132 -14.08 19.43 -9.10
N VAL A 133 -14.35 20.64 -9.60
CA VAL A 133 -14.82 20.84 -10.98
C VAL A 133 -13.79 20.39 -12.01
N SER A 134 -12.50 20.69 -11.79
CA SER A 134 -11.41 20.32 -12.71
C SER A 134 -11.22 18.81 -12.77
N ILE A 135 -11.24 18.14 -11.62
CA ILE A 135 -11.15 16.68 -11.51
C ILE A 135 -12.36 16.01 -12.16
N HIS A 136 -13.57 16.52 -11.90
CA HIS A 136 -14.78 15.98 -12.52
C HIS A 136 -14.74 16.10 -14.04
N LYS A 137 -14.29 17.24 -14.58
CA LYS A 137 -14.11 17.43 -16.02
C LYS A 137 -13.03 16.52 -16.61
N TRP A 138 -11.91 16.32 -15.92
CA TRP A 138 -10.85 15.42 -16.35
C TRP A 138 -11.34 13.98 -16.42
N LEU A 139 -11.92 13.46 -15.33
CA LEU A 139 -12.40 12.09 -15.25
C LEU A 139 -13.61 11.84 -16.18
N GLY A 140 -14.42 12.87 -16.45
CA GLY A 140 -15.58 12.77 -17.34
C GLY A 140 -15.26 12.93 -18.82
N SER A 141 -14.03 13.28 -19.21
CA SER A 141 -13.68 13.47 -20.63
C SER A 141 -13.24 12.19 -21.33
N SER A 142 -12.88 11.14 -20.58
CA SER A 142 -12.53 9.82 -21.11
C SER A 142 -12.62 8.77 -20.01
N ASP A 143 -13.17 7.59 -20.32
CA ASP A 143 -13.23 6.46 -19.38
C ASP A 143 -11.84 5.91 -19.02
N ALA A 144 -10.83 6.18 -19.86
CA ALA A 144 -9.44 5.81 -19.64
C ALA A 144 -8.69 6.78 -18.71
N HIS A 145 -9.27 7.94 -18.39
CA HIS A 145 -8.61 8.93 -17.54
C HIS A 145 -8.57 8.49 -16.08
N VAL A 146 -7.38 8.57 -15.51
CA VAL A 146 -7.10 8.28 -14.10
C VAL A 146 -6.62 9.55 -13.40
N LEU A 147 -6.95 9.67 -12.12
CA LEU A 147 -6.39 10.68 -11.23
C LEU A 147 -5.39 10.00 -10.28
N ALA A 148 -4.18 10.55 -10.16
CA ALA A 148 -3.23 10.18 -9.12
C ALA A 148 -2.98 11.39 -8.22
N ALA A 149 -3.31 11.30 -6.93
CA ALA A 149 -3.19 12.42 -6.00
C ALA A 149 -2.23 12.09 -4.85
N HIS A 150 -1.44 13.07 -4.44
CA HIS A 150 -0.59 12.96 -3.25
C HIS A 150 -0.63 14.24 -2.41
N GLY A 151 -0.31 14.10 -1.13
CA GLY A 151 -0.19 15.20 -0.18
C GLY A 151 1.25 15.65 0.03
N ALA A 152 1.49 16.37 1.13
CA ALA A 152 2.83 16.72 1.58
C ALA A 152 3.64 15.48 2.01
N ASP A 153 4.96 15.64 2.09
CA ASP A 153 5.85 14.62 2.63
C ASP A 153 5.68 14.51 4.15
N THR A 154 4.85 13.58 4.62
CA THR A 154 4.55 13.44 6.05
C THR A 154 5.43 12.43 6.78
N ARG A 155 6.45 11.84 6.12
CA ARG A 155 7.37 10.92 6.82
C ARG A 155 8.14 11.65 7.94
N GLU A 156 8.22 12.98 7.90
CA GLU A 156 8.78 13.81 8.97
C GLU A 156 7.82 14.02 10.16
N PHE A 157 6.52 13.77 9.99
CA PHE A 157 5.47 14.14 10.96
C PHE A 157 4.72 12.95 11.57
N GLY A 158 5.02 11.70 11.18
CA GLY A 158 4.40 10.50 11.74
C GLY A 158 2.89 10.33 11.46
N VAL A 159 2.29 11.24 10.69
CA VAL A 159 0.90 11.16 10.22
C VAL A 159 0.89 10.44 8.88
N GLY A 160 -0.01 9.47 8.66
CA GLY A 160 -0.06 8.69 7.42
C GLY A 160 -0.14 9.60 6.18
N ALA A 161 0.81 9.45 5.25
CA ALA A 161 1.04 10.31 4.08
C ALA A 161 -0.14 10.48 3.12
N LEU A 162 -1.15 9.62 3.26
CA LEU A 162 -2.33 9.61 2.40
C LEU A 162 -3.57 10.23 3.07
N GLY A 163 -3.52 10.59 4.36
CA GLY A 163 -4.70 10.99 5.14
C GLY A 163 -5.55 12.09 4.50
N PRO A 164 -5.00 13.28 4.22
CA PRO A 164 -5.75 14.37 3.58
C PRO A 164 -6.24 14.05 2.16
N VAL A 165 -5.48 13.23 1.42
CA VAL A 165 -5.82 12.83 0.05
C VAL A 165 -7.01 11.87 0.05
N VAL A 166 -6.95 10.84 0.89
CA VAL A 166 -8.03 9.86 1.02
C VAL A 166 -9.31 10.54 1.51
N LEU A 167 -9.24 11.49 2.44
CA LEU A 167 -10.41 12.24 2.92
C LEU A 167 -11.07 13.12 1.85
N LEU A 168 -10.30 13.67 0.91
CA LEU A 168 -10.85 14.48 -0.19
C LEU A 168 -11.57 13.62 -1.25
N PHE A 169 -11.26 12.33 -1.31
CA PHE A 169 -11.60 11.46 -2.43
C PHE A 169 -12.46 10.24 -2.07
N ALA A 170 -12.56 9.90 -0.78
CA ALA A 170 -13.40 8.82 -0.26
C ALA A 170 -14.90 9.13 -0.38
#